data_AF-A0A353C7K7-F1
#
_entry.id   AF-A0A353C7K7-F1
#
_cell.length_a   1.000
_cell.length_b   1.000
_cell.length_c   1.000
_cell.angle_alpha   90.00
_cell.angle_beta   90.00
_cell.angle_gamma   90.00
#
_symmetry.space_group_name_H-M   'P 1'
#
loop_
_entity.id
_entity.type
_entity.pdbx_description
1 polymer ?
#
loop_
_entity_poly.entity_id
_entity_poly.type
_entity_poly.pdbx_seq_one_letter_code
_entity_poly.pdbx_strand_id
1 'polypeptide(L)'
;MVEPAATAKTSYLTTDHLGSPRVVTDEDGRVTSRRDYTAFGEESVTPERAAGLGYAGQSETRKGYTGYEKDAESGLDFAQARYYNAIHGRFTSVDPLTARASAAGVPVFFFASSVVREHI
;
A
#
# COMPACT_ATOMS: atom_id res chain seq x y z
N MET A 1 25.01 18.98 -22.91
CA MET A 1 23.63 19.09 -22.42
C MET A 1 23.68 18.76 -20.94
N VAL A 2 23.42 19.72 -20.05
CA VAL A 2 23.42 19.52 -18.60
C VAL A 2 21.95 19.45 -18.18
N GLU A 3 21.54 18.30 -17.63
CA GLU A 3 20.22 18.15 -17.00
C GLU A 3 20.16 19.09 -15.78
N PRO A 4 19.08 19.87 -15.59
CA PRO A 4 18.97 20.74 -14.43
C PRO A 4 18.97 19.91 -13.15
N ALA A 5 19.79 20.31 -12.17
CA ALA A 5 19.82 19.64 -10.87
C ALA A 5 18.46 19.76 -10.19
N ALA A 6 17.82 18.63 -9.90
CA ALA A 6 16.58 18.59 -9.14
C ALA A 6 16.82 19.17 -7.73
N THR A 7 16.02 20.18 -7.35
CA THR A 7 16.05 20.73 -5.99
C THR A 7 15.54 19.68 -5.02
N ALA A 8 16.31 19.40 -3.96
CA ALA A 8 15.89 18.50 -2.90
C ALA A 8 14.60 19.04 -2.23
N LYS A 9 13.60 18.18 -2.06
CA LYS A 9 12.35 18.49 -1.35
C LYS A 9 12.16 17.51 -0.20
N THR A 10 11.64 18.00 0.91
CA THR A 10 11.27 17.16 2.06
C THR A 10 9.76 16.95 2.07
N SER A 11 9.32 15.71 2.24
CA SER A 11 7.92 15.37 2.45
C SER A 11 7.76 14.49 3.68
N TYR A 12 6.65 14.66 4.39
CA TYR A 12 6.32 13.93 5.60
C TYR A 12 5.10 13.05 5.35
N LEU A 13 5.20 11.78 5.73
CA LEU A 13 4.14 10.79 5.52
C LEU A 13 3.41 10.55 6.84
N THR A 14 2.10 10.77 6.84
CA THR A 14 1.22 10.39 7.96
C THR A 14 0.58 9.05 7.63
N THR A 15 0.85 8.03 8.46
CA THR A 15 0.38 6.66 8.27
C THR A 15 -0.81 6.30 9.15
N ASP A 16 -1.62 5.35 8.71
CA ASP A 16 -2.59 4.67 9.57
C ASP A 16 -1.92 3.61 10.48
N HIS A 17 -2.74 2.91 11.28
CA HIS A 17 -2.30 1.90 12.23
C HIS A 17 -1.64 0.67 11.60
N LEU A 18 -1.86 0.42 10.30
CA LEU A 18 -1.19 -0.64 9.55
C LEU A 18 0.09 -0.14 8.86
N GLY A 19 0.40 1.16 8.97
CA GLY A 19 1.53 1.78 8.31
C GLY A 19 1.24 2.27 6.89
N SER A 20 -0.03 2.27 6.44
CA SER A 20 -0.35 2.79 5.10
C SER A 20 -0.34 4.33 5.13
N PRO A 21 0.40 5.01 4.23
CA PRO A 21 0.43 6.46 4.16
C PRO A 21 -0.89 7.02 3.63
N ARG A 22 -1.58 7.84 4.44
CA ARG A 22 -2.88 8.45 4.10
C ARG A 22 -2.76 9.89 3.64
N VAL A 23 -1.81 10.64 4.22
CA VAL A 23 -1.60 12.06 3.92
C VAL A 23 -0.10 12.32 3.79
N VAL A 24 0.27 13.05 2.74
CA VAL A 24 1.63 13.55 2.53
C VAL A 24 1.60 15.07 2.67
N THR A 25 2.52 15.62 3.46
CA THR A 25 2.67 17.06 3.65
C THR A 25 4.06 17.53 3.24
N ASP A 26 4.17 18.77 2.78
CA ASP A 26 5.45 19.43 2.53
C ASP A 26 6.06 20.04 3.81
N GLU A 27 7.19 20.72 3.65
CA GLU A 27 7.91 21.42 4.72
C GLU A 27 7.15 22.58 5.36
N ASP A 28 6.19 23.17 4.64
CA ASP A 28 5.31 24.21 5.16
C ASP A 28 4.04 23.63 5.81
N GLY A 29 3.91 22.30 5.85
CA GLY A 29 2.74 21.60 6.40
C GLY A 29 1.53 21.60 5.45
N ARG A 30 1.70 21.96 4.17
CA ARG A 30 0.61 21.87 3.19
C ARG A 30 0.43 20.44 2.72
N VAL A 31 -0.82 20.02 2.56
CA VAL A 31 -1.14 18.67 2.05
C VAL A 31 -0.87 18.61 0.55
N THR A 32 0.08 17.78 0.15
CA THR A 32 0.47 17.57 -1.25
C THR A 32 -0.22 16.36 -1.86
N SER A 33 -0.54 15.35 -1.06
CA SER A 33 -1.26 14.15 -1.53
C SER A 33 -2.09 13.52 -0.41
N ARG A 34 -3.24 12.96 -0.78
CA ARG A 34 -4.10 12.13 0.07
C ARG A 34 -4.40 10.83 -0.64
N ARG A 35 -4.41 9.74 0.13
CA ARG A 35 -4.76 8.40 -0.34
C ARG A 35 -5.67 7.73 0.67
N ASP A 36 -6.70 7.08 0.15
CA ASP A 36 -7.57 6.23 0.94
C ASP A 36 -7.54 4.82 0.40
N TYR A 37 -7.44 3.84 1.29
CA TYR A 37 -7.41 2.43 0.96
C TYR A 37 -8.69 1.74 1.43
N THR A 38 -9.19 0.81 0.63
CA THR A 38 -10.19 -0.18 1.05
C THR A 38 -9.58 -1.17 2.04
N ALA A 39 -10.40 -2.04 2.64
CA ALA A 39 -9.95 -3.04 3.61
C ALA A 39 -8.87 -4.00 3.07
N PHE A 40 -8.77 -4.15 1.75
CA PHE A 40 -7.78 -5.01 1.10
C PHE A 40 -6.68 -4.24 0.37
N GLY A 41 -6.65 -2.91 0.49
CA GLY A 41 -5.55 -2.09 -0.03
C GLY A 41 -5.75 -1.51 -1.43
N GLU A 42 -6.93 -1.64 -2.02
CA GLU A 42 -7.25 -0.91 -3.25
C GLU A 42 -7.43 0.57 -2.94
N GLU A 43 -6.95 1.44 -3.82
CA GLU A 43 -7.12 2.88 -3.64
C GLU A 43 -8.58 3.27 -3.92
N SER A 44 -9.21 3.92 -2.95
CA SER A 44 -10.59 4.36 -3.03
C SER A 44 -10.67 5.66 -3.85
N VAL A 45 -11.15 5.53 -5.09
CA VAL A 45 -11.39 6.65 -5.99
C VAL A 45 -12.89 6.89 -6.07
N THR A 46 -13.40 7.85 -5.31
CA THR A 46 -14.81 8.28 -5.36
C THR A 46 -14.91 9.73 -5.84
N PRO A 47 -16.07 10.19 -6.33
CA PRO A 47 -16.26 11.57 -6.78
C PRO A 47 -15.96 12.62 -5.69
N GLU A 48 -16.18 12.26 -4.42
CA GLU A 48 -15.87 13.11 -3.26
C GLU A 48 -14.36 13.21 -3.01
N ARG A 49 -13.57 12.25 -3.53
CA ARG A 49 -12.10 12.26 -3.50
C ARG A 49 -11.56 12.96 -4.75
N ALA A 50 -11.89 14.25 -4.88
CA ALA A 50 -11.49 15.07 -6.01
C ALA A 50 -9.99 15.42 -5.98
N ALA A 51 -9.38 15.55 -7.16
CA ALA A 51 -7.98 15.95 -7.34
C ALA A 51 -7.64 17.29 -6.67
N GLY A 52 -8.58 18.25 -6.67
CA GLY A 52 -8.41 19.55 -5.99
C GLY A 52 -8.25 19.46 -4.47
N LEU A 53 -8.58 18.32 -3.86
CA LEU A 53 -8.38 18.03 -2.45
C LEU A 53 -7.10 17.21 -2.19
N GLY A 54 -6.22 17.06 -3.18
CA GLY A 54 -4.98 16.29 -3.05
C GLY A 54 -5.14 14.79 -3.30
N TYR A 55 -6.32 14.31 -3.70
CA TYR A 55 -6.54 12.93 -4.15
C TYR A 55 -6.11 12.73 -5.62
N ALA A 56 -4.96 13.29 -5.99
CA ALA A 56 -4.39 13.11 -7.31
C ALA A 56 -3.66 11.75 -7.37
N GLY A 57 -4.03 10.91 -8.35
CA GLY A 57 -3.58 9.51 -8.47
C GLY A 57 -2.11 9.28 -8.82
N GLN A 58 -1.25 10.28 -8.64
CA GLN A 58 0.20 10.16 -8.87
C GLN A 58 0.92 10.93 -7.75
N SER A 59 1.20 10.25 -6.65
CA SER A 59 2.11 10.72 -5.63
C SER A 59 3.49 10.12 -5.91
N GLU A 60 4.57 10.89 -5.72
CA GLU A 60 5.94 10.36 -5.80
C GLU A 60 6.24 9.29 -4.73
N THR A 61 5.34 9.13 -3.76
CA THR A 61 5.46 8.13 -2.71
C THR A 61 5.18 6.72 -3.24
N ARG A 62 6.23 5.91 -3.37
CA ARG A 62 6.13 4.50 -3.77
C ARG A 62 5.48 3.59 -2.74
N LYS A 63 5.47 4.00 -1.47
CA LYS A 63 4.86 3.22 -0.37
C LYS A 63 3.34 3.35 -0.40
N GLY A 64 2.67 2.21 -0.37
CA GLY A 64 1.22 2.07 -0.41
C GLY A 64 0.66 1.34 0.81
N TYR A 65 -0.37 0.54 0.60
CA TYR A 65 -1.08 -0.19 1.65
C TYR A 65 -0.12 -1.01 2.53
N THR A 66 -0.29 -0.94 3.86
CA THR A 66 0.58 -1.59 4.87
C THR A 66 2.06 -1.24 4.78
N GLY A 67 2.41 -0.17 4.06
CA GLY A 67 3.80 0.25 3.83
C GLY A 67 4.53 -0.55 2.74
N TYR A 68 3.86 -1.45 2.03
CA TYR A 68 4.44 -2.17 0.89
C TYR A 68 4.68 -1.24 -0.29
N GLU A 69 5.63 -1.61 -1.14
CA GLU A 69 5.94 -0.84 -2.34
C GLU A 69 5.06 -1.32 -3.49
N LYS A 70 4.31 -0.39 -4.11
CA LYS A 70 3.49 -0.73 -5.27
C LYS A 70 4.36 -0.75 -6.51
N ASP A 71 4.38 -1.89 -7.20
CA ASP A 71 4.98 -2.00 -8.51
C ASP A 71 3.99 -1.52 -9.58
N ALA A 72 4.35 -0.48 -10.31
CA ALA A 72 3.46 0.15 -11.28
C ALA A 72 3.24 -0.70 -12.54
N GLU A 73 4.18 -1.59 -12.88
CA GLU A 73 4.08 -2.45 -14.06
C GLU A 73 3.11 -3.63 -13.83
N SER A 74 3.24 -4.32 -12.69
CA SER A 74 2.37 -5.45 -12.35
C SER A 74 1.10 -5.09 -11.58
N GLY A 75 1.06 -3.91 -10.96
CA GLY A 75 0.00 -3.49 -10.04
C GLY A 75 0.00 -4.26 -8.71
N LEU A 76 1.05 -5.03 -8.42
CA LEU A 76 1.19 -5.81 -7.19
C LEU A 76 1.97 -5.03 -6.12
N ASP A 77 1.71 -5.33 -4.86
CA ASP A 77 2.42 -4.75 -3.73
C ASP A 77 3.52 -5.71 -3.25
N PHE A 78 4.77 -5.23 -3.22
CA PHE A 78 5.92 -6.01 -2.78
C PHE A 78 6.04 -6.04 -1.26
N ALA A 79 5.73 -7.20 -0.68
CA ALA A 79 5.78 -7.50 0.74
C ALA A 79 7.06 -8.28 1.11
N GLN A 80 8.21 -7.82 0.59
CA GLN A 80 9.55 -8.39 0.80
C GLN A 80 9.76 -9.82 0.25
N ALA A 81 9.08 -10.82 0.80
CA ALA A 81 9.22 -12.22 0.39
C ALA A 81 8.12 -12.65 -0.59
N ARG A 82 7.03 -11.88 -0.70
CA ARG A 82 5.85 -12.21 -1.51
C ARG A 82 5.30 -10.97 -2.19
N TYR A 83 4.50 -11.20 -3.22
CA TYR A 83 3.69 -10.16 -3.86
C TYR A 83 2.25 -10.29 -3.39
N TYR A 84 1.65 -9.17 -3.02
CA TYR A 84 0.28 -9.06 -2.59
C TYR A 84 -0.57 -8.45 -3.71
N ASN A 85 -1.76 -9.02 -3.93
CA ASN A 85 -2.73 -8.52 -4.88
C ASN A 85 -3.91 -7.91 -4.11
N ALA A 86 -4.03 -6.58 -4.17
CA ALA A 86 -5.07 -5.83 -3.48
C ALA A 86 -6.49 -6.14 -4.00
N ILE A 87 -6.65 -6.33 -5.31
CA ILE A 87 -7.94 -6.65 -5.97
C ILE A 87 -8.52 -7.96 -5.42
N HIS A 88 -7.66 -8.96 -5.19
CA HIS A 88 -8.07 -10.26 -4.66
C HIS A 88 -7.94 -10.40 -3.15
N GLY A 89 -7.37 -9.40 -2.46
CA GLY A 89 -7.11 -9.44 -1.03
C GLY A 89 -6.17 -10.57 -0.57
N ARG A 90 -5.23 -11.03 -1.41
CA ARG A 90 -4.37 -12.18 -1.09
C ARG A 90 -2.98 -12.13 -1.72
N PHE A 91 -2.05 -12.90 -1.15
CA PHE A 91 -0.73 -13.12 -1.75
C PHE A 91 -0.82 -13.98 -3.02
N THR A 92 0.05 -13.69 -3.98
CA THR A 92 0.14 -14.44 -5.24
C THR A 92 0.96 -15.73 -5.12
N SER A 93 1.66 -15.92 -3.99
CA SER A 93 2.46 -17.10 -3.70
C SER A 93 2.25 -17.63 -2.28
N VAL A 94 2.51 -18.93 -2.12
CA VAL A 94 2.56 -19.59 -0.81
C VAL A 94 3.68 -19.00 0.04
N ASP A 95 3.45 -18.92 1.35
CA ASP A 95 4.50 -18.54 2.29
C ASP A 95 5.72 -19.47 2.16
N PRO A 96 6.94 -18.94 1.93
CA PRO A 96 8.11 -19.77 1.67
C PRO A 96 8.49 -20.65 2.87
N LEU A 97 8.17 -20.26 4.11
CA LEU A 97 8.40 -21.11 5.28
C LEU A 97 7.39 -22.26 5.31
N THR A 98 6.13 -21.98 4.97
CA THR A 98 5.09 -23.01 4.82
C THR A 98 5.37 -23.94 3.64
N ALA A 99 5.90 -23.45 2.51
CA ALA A 99 6.30 -24.30 1.39
C ALA A 99 7.41 -25.28 1.79
N ARG A 100 8.39 -24.83 2.58
CA ARG A 100 9.46 -25.67 3.14
C ARG A 100 8.94 -26.66 4.18
N ALA A 101 7.93 -26.28 4.97
CA ALA A 101 7.27 -27.18 5.91
C ALA A 101 6.27 -28.14 5.24
N SER A 102 5.68 -27.77 4.10
CA SER A 102 4.74 -28.61 3.33
C SER A 102 5.46 -29.70 2.53
N ALA A 103 6.78 -29.57 2.31
CA ALA A 103 7.63 -30.73 2.01
C ALA A 103 7.56 -31.82 3.10
N ALA A 104 6.99 -31.52 4.28
CA ALA A 104 6.64 -32.45 5.35
C ALA A 104 5.11 -32.74 5.48
N GLY A 105 4.27 -32.39 4.50
CA GLY A 105 2.94 -32.99 4.33
C GLY A 105 1.70 -32.26 4.88
N VAL A 106 1.60 -30.92 4.81
CA VAL A 106 0.36 -30.19 5.17
C VAL A 106 -0.16 -29.36 3.98
N PRO A 107 -1.45 -29.47 3.56
CA PRO A 107 -1.99 -28.72 2.43
C PRO A 107 -2.20 -27.24 2.74
N VAL A 108 -1.81 -26.38 1.80
CA VAL A 108 -1.70 -24.93 1.95
C VAL A 108 -2.90 -24.21 1.33
N PHE A 109 -4.06 -24.27 1.98
CA PHE A 109 -5.15 -23.32 1.72
C PHE A 109 -5.93 -23.11 3.02
N PHE A 110 -5.65 -22.04 3.75
CA PHE A 110 -6.52 -21.57 4.82
C PHE A 110 -6.85 -20.09 4.59
N PHE A 111 -8.11 -19.84 4.25
CA PHE A 111 -8.73 -18.53 4.31
C PHE A 111 -8.80 -18.12 5.79
N ALA A 112 -8.26 -16.95 6.15
CA ALA A 112 -8.61 -16.29 7.39
C ALA A 112 -9.56 -15.14 7.04
N SER A 113 -10.87 -15.43 7.09
CA SER A 113 -11.92 -14.42 7.10
C SER A 113 -11.95 -13.69 8.45
N SER A 114 -12.15 -12.38 8.37
CA SER A 114 -12.67 -11.49 9.42
C SER A 114 -11.76 -11.13 10.61
N VAL A 115 -11.36 -9.86 10.66
CA VAL A 115 -11.15 -9.14 11.93
C VAL A 115 -12.18 -8.00 11.96
N VAL A 116 -13.32 -8.27 12.57
CA VAL A 116 -14.14 -7.24 13.25
C VAL A 116 -14.11 -7.63 14.71
N ARG A 117 -13.39 -6.85 15.52
CA ARG A 117 -13.38 -7.00 16.97
C ARG A 117 -14.31 -5.93 17.53
N GLU A 118 -15.49 -6.37 17.91
CA GLU A 118 -16.45 -5.59 18.69
C GLU A 118 -16.03 -5.63 20.17
N HIS A 119 -16.15 -4.51 20.88
CA HIS A 119 -16.34 -4.48 22.33
C HIS A 119 -16.97 -3.13 22.71
N ILE A 120 -18.20 -3.22 23.24
CA ILE A 120 -18.89 -2.39 24.25
C ILE A 120 -18.65 -0.88 24.26
#